data_AF-A0A7V7DC21-F1
#
_entry.id   AF-A0A7V7DC21-F1
#
_cell.length_a   1.000
_cell.length_b   1.000
_cell.length_c   1.000
_cell.angle_alpha   90.00
_cell.angle_beta   90.00
_cell.angle_gamma   90.00
#
_symmetry.space_group_name_H-M   'P 1'
#
loop_
_entity.id
_entity.type
_entity.pdbx_description
1 polymer ?
#
loop_
_entity_poly.entity_id
_entity_poly.type
_entity_poly.pdbx_seq_one_letter_code
_entity_poly.pdbx_strand_id
1 'polypeptide(L)'
;GSFGIYGGLTCVLAEELTRESIFNALKNRRCYGTTGPRMALRFEANGHPMGSVVETPDTVQIRAKVIGAAPMEALMLYKGREAVKTVRPDAFDSMDDSSRIRIRWEGARIRGRARRATWNGSITVKGNRIDKALTYAFDSPVDGITNLDSRSVKFNSNTTGDTDGIDLYLEKNGKGVLSFDSLMGRCETNIAELGDQPVIYEFGGLGLNVTIQRYPETTEETTLSLEYQAATGPGRAGPYFVKAIQEDGHMAWSSPIFIR
;
A
#
# COMPACT_ATOMS: atom_id res chain seq x y z
N GLY A 1 -25.13 10.45 -2.68
CA GLY A 1 -23.67 10.47 -2.85
C GLY A 1 -23.17 9.06 -2.65
N SER A 2 -22.40 8.52 -3.59
CA SER A 2 -21.75 7.22 -3.41
C SER A 2 -20.44 7.43 -2.64
N PHE A 3 -20.24 6.70 -1.54
CA PHE A 3 -18.94 6.60 -0.89
C PHE A 3 -18.09 5.69 -1.78
N GLY A 4 -17.13 6.26 -2.50
CA GLY A 4 -16.45 5.60 -3.62
C GLY A 4 -15.32 4.65 -3.24
N ILE A 5 -15.37 4.00 -2.08
CA ILE A 5 -14.35 3.03 -1.61
C ILE A 5 -15.01 1.91 -0.79
N TYR A 6 -14.37 0.75 -0.69
CA TYR A 6 -14.80 -0.33 0.19
C TYR A 6 -14.74 0.11 1.67
N GLY A 7 -15.65 -0.39 2.50
CA GLY A 7 -15.72 -0.03 3.92
C GLY A 7 -14.54 -0.60 4.71
N GLY A 8 -13.92 0.20 5.58
CA GLY A 8 -12.86 -0.27 6.47
C GLY A 8 -13.39 -1.04 7.68
N LEU A 9 -12.57 -1.94 8.23
CA LEU A 9 -12.82 -2.59 9.54
C LEU A 9 -11.88 -2.03 10.60
N THR A 10 -12.36 -1.95 11.84
CA THR A 10 -11.53 -1.65 13.02
C THR A 10 -11.40 -2.90 13.85
N CYS A 11 -10.16 -3.25 14.21
CA CYS A 11 -9.88 -4.24 15.25
C CYS A 11 -9.65 -3.53 16.58
N VAL A 12 -10.23 -4.05 17.66
CA VAL A 12 -10.02 -3.58 19.03
C VAL A 12 -9.35 -4.69 19.82
N LEU A 13 -8.16 -4.40 20.35
CA LEU A 13 -7.38 -5.32 21.16
C LEU A 13 -7.85 -5.24 22.61
N ALA A 14 -8.98 -5.90 22.88
CA ALA A 14 -9.56 -6.06 24.20
C ALA A 14 -9.07 -7.36 24.86
N GLU A 15 -8.94 -7.35 26.19
CA GLU A 15 -8.57 -8.53 26.97
C GLU A 15 -9.73 -9.54 27.04
N GLU A 16 -10.97 -9.05 26.98
CA GLU A 16 -12.18 -9.86 27.03
C GLU A 16 -13.23 -9.32 26.04
N LEU A 17 -14.16 -10.19 25.61
CA LEU A 17 -15.29 -9.79 24.75
C LEU A 17 -16.43 -9.18 25.57
N THR A 18 -16.12 -8.17 26.38
CA THR A 18 -17.08 -7.41 27.18
C THR A 18 -17.11 -5.96 26.72
N ARG A 19 -18.25 -5.28 26.90
CA ARG A 19 -18.39 -3.86 26.56
C ARG A 19 -17.32 -3.03 27.27
N GLU A 20 -17.12 -3.29 28.57
CA GLU A 20 -16.14 -2.57 29.38
C GLU A 20 -14.72 -2.74 28.82
N SER A 21 -14.29 -3.97 28.55
CA SER A 21 -12.95 -4.25 28.02
C SER A 21 -12.73 -3.61 26.64
N ILE A 22 -13.74 -3.66 25.74
CA ILE A 22 -13.70 -2.99 24.43
C ILE A 22 -13.56 -1.47 24.58
N PHE A 23 -14.38 -0.85 25.44
CA PHE A 23 -14.31 0.60 25.66
C PHE A 23 -12.99 1.01 26.30
N ASN A 24 -12.45 0.22 27.22
CA ASN A 24 -11.15 0.45 27.83
C ASN A 24 -10.02 0.34 26.80
N ALA A 25 -10.05 -0.66 25.91
CA ALA A 25 -9.09 -0.79 24.81
C ALA A 25 -9.13 0.43 23.87
N LEU A 26 -10.33 0.87 23.47
CA LEU A 26 -10.50 2.06 22.63
C LEU A 26 -9.98 3.35 23.31
N LYS A 27 -10.31 3.57 24.59
CA LYS A 27 -9.78 4.72 25.37
C LYS A 27 -8.25 4.73 25.42
N ASN A 28 -7.64 3.55 25.47
CA ASN A 28 -6.19 3.37 25.46
C ASN A 28 -5.58 3.28 24.05
N ARG A 29 -6.36 3.52 22.98
CA ARG A 29 -5.93 3.40 21.57
C ARG A 29 -5.36 2.02 21.21
N ARG A 30 -5.84 0.96 21.86
CA ARG A 30 -5.47 -0.42 21.56
C ARG A 30 -6.28 -0.92 20.36
N CYS A 31 -6.10 -0.31 19.20
CA CYS A 31 -6.84 -0.64 17.99
C CYS A 31 -6.04 -0.38 16.71
N TYR A 32 -6.45 -1.03 15.63
CA TYR A 32 -5.92 -0.79 14.30
C TYR A 32 -7.04 -0.84 13.25
N GLY A 33 -6.84 -0.17 12.13
CA GLY A 33 -7.78 -0.15 11.02
C GLY A 33 -7.30 -1.03 9.85
N THR A 34 -8.23 -1.55 9.07
CA THR A 34 -7.99 -2.20 7.78
C THR A 34 -8.88 -1.58 6.71
N THR A 35 -8.52 -1.73 5.44
CA THR A 35 -9.35 -1.30 4.31
C THR A 35 -10.45 -2.31 3.93
N GLY A 36 -10.81 -3.21 4.84
CA GLY A 36 -11.89 -4.19 4.62
C GLY A 36 -11.51 -5.62 4.99
N PRO A 37 -10.38 -6.17 4.52
CA PRO A 37 -10.00 -7.53 4.84
C PRO A 37 -9.67 -7.75 6.31
N ARG A 38 -9.91 -8.97 6.80
CA ARG A 38 -9.61 -9.38 8.18
C ARG A 38 -8.13 -9.71 8.34
N MET A 39 -7.31 -8.67 8.44
CA MET A 39 -5.88 -8.78 8.73
C MET A 39 -5.64 -8.82 10.25
N ALA A 40 -4.67 -9.61 10.71
CA ALA A 40 -4.20 -9.61 12.09
C ALA A 40 -2.91 -8.77 12.19
N LEU A 41 -2.89 -7.76 13.05
CA LEU A 41 -1.74 -6.86 13.23
C LEU A 41 -1.35 -6.76 14.70
N ARG A 42 -0.12 -7.14 15.02
CA ARG A 42 0.51 -6.92 16.32
C ARG A 42 1.61 -5.89 16.18
N PHE A 43 1.65 -4.93 17.10
CA PHE A 43 2.67 -3.90 17.18
C PHE A 43 2.95 -3.57 18.64
N GLU A 44 4.22 -3.64 19.03
CA GLU A 44 4.66 -3.45 20.40
C GLU A 44 6.05 -2.79 20.48
N ALA A 45 6.32 -2.17 21.62
CA ALA A 45 7.58 -1.54 21.97
C ALA A 45 7.95 -1.94 23.40
N ASN A 46 9.06 -2.67 23.59
CA ASN A 46 9.45 -3.28 24.88
C ASN A 46 8.28 -4.06 25.54
N GLY A 47 7.46 -4.74 24.73
CA GLY A 47 6.26 -5.47 25.19
C GLY A 47 5.02 -4.60 25.45
N HIS A 48 5.12 -3.27 25.42
CA HIS A 48 3.95 -2.38 25.47
C HIS A 48 3.23 -2.37 24.13
N PRO A 49 1.90 -2.59 24.08
CA PRO A 49 1.16 -2.70 22.82
C PRO A 49 0.95 -1.34 22.15
N MET A 50 0.46 -1.39 20.91
CA MET A 50 -0.05 -0.21 20.19
C MET A 50 -0.99 0.65 21.07
N GLY A 51 -0.87 1.96 20.94
CA GLY A 51 -1.61 2.93 21.75
C GLY A 51 -0.87 3.41 23.01
N SER A 52 0.15 2.67 23.47
CA SER A 52 0.93 3.01 24.66
C SER A 52 1.77 4.29 24.52
N VAL A 53 2.09 4.86 25.68
CA VAL A 53 3.17 5.84 25.85
C VAL A 53 4.28 5.12 26.60
N VAL A 54 5.48 5.09 26.04
CA VAL A 54 6.65 4.41 26.60
C VAL A 54 7.67 5.49 26.96
N GLU A 55 7.98 5.61 28.25
CA GLU A 55 8.99 6.54 28.77
C GLU A 55 10.26 5.75 29.08
N THR A 56 11.37 6.06 28.40
CA THR A 56 12.64 5.38 28.67
C THR A 56 13.86 6.19 28.22
N PRO A 57 14.92 6.27 29.04
CA PRO A 57 16.18 6.89 28.64
C PRO A 57 17.02 6.00 27.70
N ASP A 58 16.63 4.73 27.55
CA ASP A 58 17.38 3.70 26.83
C ASP A 58 16.75 3.37 25.49
N THR A 59 17.42 2.54 24.69
CA THR A 59 16.89 2.08 23.40
C THR A 59 15.59 1.29 23.57
N VAL A 60 14.68 1.45 22.61
CA VAL A 60 13.41 0.71 22.57
C VAL A 60 13.46 -0.35 21.49
N GLN A 61 13.20 -1.60 21.86
CA GLN A 61 12.97 -2.68 20.91
C GLN A 61 11.53 -2.61 20.42
N ILE A 62 11.36 -2.34 19.14
CA ILE A 62 10.08 -2.32 18.44
C ILE A 62 9.92 -3.64 17.69
N ARG A 63 8.74 -4.25 17.81
CA ARG A 63 8.36 -5.45 17.06
C ARG A 63 6.99 -5.29 16.44
N ALA A 64 6.84 -5.76 15.22
CA ALA A 64 5.58 -5.83 14.52
C ALA A 64 5.44 -7.15 13.78
N LYS A 65 4.22 -7.67 13.72
CA LYS A 65 3.87 -8.85 12.92
C LYS A 65 2.50 -8.64 12.30
N VAL A 66 2.37 -8.96 11.02
CA VAL A 66 1.11 -8.94 10.29
C VAL A 66 0.83 -10.28 9.66
N ILE A 67 -0.44 -10.69 9.67
CA ILE A 67 -0.97 -11.82 8.91
C ILE A 67 -2.06 -11.26 8.01
N GLY A 68 -1.82 -11.31 6.70
CA GLY A 68 -2.74 -10.84 5.67
C GLY A 68 -3.86 -11.84 5.37
N ALA A 69 -4.90 -11.35 4.69
CA ALA A 69 -5.93 -12.19 4.08
C ALA A 69 -5.55 -12.64 2.65
N ALA A 70 -4.49 -12.05 2.10
CA ALA A 70 -3.84 -12.38 0.83
C ALA A 70 -2.32 -12.20 0.98
N PRO A 71 -1.51 -12.52 -0.05
CA PRO A 71 -0.07 -12.29 -0.02
C PRO A 71 0.29 -10.84 0.35
N MET A 72 1.39 -10.67 1.06
CA MET A 72 1.87 -9.39 1.57
C MET A 72 2.78 -8.71 0.56
N GLU A 73 2.66 -7.38 0.41
CA GLU A 73 3.60 -6.56 -0.35
C GLU A 73 4.66 -5.95 0.59
N ALA A 74 4.24 -5.43 1.75
CA ALA A 74 5.14 -4.77 2.68
C ALA A 74 4.57 -4.66 4.11
N LEU A 75 5.48 -4.66 5.10
CA LEU A 75 5.26 -4.18 6.45
C LEU A 75 6.26 -3.05 6.75
N MET A 76 5.75 -1.86 7.03
CA MET A 76 6.55 -0.65 7.20
C MET A 76 6.37 -0.07 8.60
N LEU A 77 7.49 0.30 9.24
CA LEU A 77 7.54 1.07 10.46
C LEU A 77 7.75 2.54 10.13
N TYR A 78 6.89 3.40 10.66
CA TYR A 78 6.98 4.84 10.53
C TYR A 78 7.41 5.48 11.84
N LYS A 79 8.19 6.57 11.75
CA LYS A 79 8.40 7.57 12.78
C LYS A 79 7.84 8.90 12.28
N GLY A 80 6.74 9.35 12.87
CA GLY A 80 6.03 10.53 12.36
C GLY A 80 5.56 10.32 10.91
N ARG A 81 6.23 10.92 9.93
CA ARG A 81 5.90 10.78 8.50
C ARG A 81 6.90 9.96 7.70
N GLU A 82 8.01 9.56 8.32
CA GLU A 82 9.11 8.88 7.65
C GLU A 82 9.01 7.37 7.88
N ALA A 83 9.10 6.58 6.81
CA ALA A 83 9.26 5.14 6.91
C ALA A 83 10.72 4.83 7.30
N VAL A 84 10.95 4.40 8.54
CA VAL A 84 12.29 4.13 9.07
C VAL A 84 12.74 2.68 8.86
N LYS A 85 11.80 1.77 8.56
CA LYS A 85 12.09 0.40 8.16
C LYS A 85 10.97 -0.16 7.31
N THR A 86 11.31 -0.90 6.27
CA THR A 86 10.39 -1.64 5.41
C THR A 86 10.86 -3.08 5.32
N VAL A 87 9.94 -4.03 5.49
CA VAL A 87 10.15 -5.46 5.24
C VAL A 87 9.20 -5.87 4.11
N ARG A 88 9.71 -6.62 3.14
CA ARG A 88 8.96 -7.20 2.01
C ARG A 88 9.30 -8.68 1.88
N PRO A 89 8.49 -9.47 1.17
CA PRO A 89 8.87 -10.82 0.76
C PRO A 89 10.17 -10.86 -0.05
N ASP A 90 10.90 -11.98 0.04
CA ASP A 90 12.16 -12.20 -0.68
C ASP A 90 11.97 -12.12 -2.21
N ALA A 91 10.75 -12.38 -2.69
CA ALA A 91 10.39 -12.27 -4.11
C ALA A 91 10.63 -10.85 -4.68
N PHE A 92 10.64 -9.82 -3.85
CA PHE A 92 10.97 -8.44 -4.26
C PHE A 92 12.47 -8.21 -4.49
N ASP A 93 13.34 -9.12 -4.05
CA ASP A 93 14.78 -9.05 -4.28
C ASP A 93 15.21 -9.79 -5.56
N SER A 94 14.27 -10.43 -6.27
CA SER A 94 14.54 -11.27 -7.45
C SER A 94 13.53 -11.00 -8.57
N MET A 95 13.48 -9.74 -9.04
CA MET A 95 12.53 -9.31 -10.06
C MET A 95 13.12 -9.21 -11.48
N ASP A 96 14.42 -9.42 -11.68
CA ASP A 96 15.09 -9.19 -12.96
C ASP A 96 14.43 -9.91 -14.14
N ASP A 97 14.01 -11.16 -13.91
CA ASP A 97 13.36 -11.99 -14.93
C ASP A 97 11.84 -11.82 -14.99
N SER A 98 11.23 -11.06 -14.07
CA SER A 98 9.79 -10.91 -13.99
C SER A 98 9.22 -10.22 -15.23
N SER A 99 8.16 -10.81 -15.76
CA SER A 99 7.36 -10.24 -16.84
C SER A 99 6.28 -9.26 -16.34
N ARG A 100 6.07 -9.23 -15.02
CA ARG A 100 4.98 -8.50 -14.39
C ARG A 100 5.38 -7.06 -14.10
N ILE A 101 4.61 -6.13 -14.66
CA ILE A 101 4.72 -4.70 -14.42
C ILE A 101 3.46 -4.22 -13.71
N ARG A 102 3.63 -3.56 -12.56
CA ARG A 102 2.53 -2.95 -11.80
C ARG A 102 2.46 -1.46 -12.13
N ILE A 103 1.30 -1.02 -12.60
CA ILE A 103 0.98 0.37 -12.88
C ILE A 103 -0.10 0.80 -11.90
N ARG A 104 0.26 1.62 -10.92
CA ARG A 104 -0.66 2.16 -9.90
C ARG A 104 -0.89 3.64 -10.14
N TRP A 105 -2.09 4.12 -9.85
CA TRP A 105 -2.41 5.53 -9.77
C TRP A 105 -3.23 5.81 -8.53
N GLU A 106 -3.03 6.97 -7.93
CA GLU A 106 -3.60 7.27 -6.62
C GLU A 106 -3.88 8.75 -6.42
N GLY A 107 -4.44 9.08 -5.26
CA GLY A 107 -4.53 10.44 -4.78
C GLY A 107 -5.87 11.09 -5.07
N ALA A 108 -5.93 12.40 -4.84
CA ALA A 108 -7.15 13.19 -4.95
C ALA A 108 -6.89 14.59 -5.51
N ARG A 109 -7.88 15.19 -6.15
CA ARG A 109 -7.75 16.54 -6.74
C ARG A 109 -7.55 17.62 -5.68
N ILE A 110 -8.35 17.56 -4.61
CA ILE A 110 -8.40 18.60 -3.56
C ILE A 110 -8.82 18.00 -2.22
N ARG A 111 -8.69 18.77 -1.13
CA ARG A 111 -9.24 18.39 0.18
C ARG A 111 -10.75 18.58 0.19
N GLY A 112 -11.46 17.73 0.92
CA GLY A 112 -12.90 17.89 1.16
C GLY A 112 -13.78 17.38 0.01
N ARG A 113 -14.84 18.12 -0.31
CA ARG A 113 -15.83 17.72 -1.33
C ARG A 113 -15.27 17.94 -2.75
N ALA A 114 -15.78 17.19 -3.73
CA ALA A 114 -15.31 17.21 -5.12
C ALA A 114 -13.84 16.79 -5.32
N ARG A 115 -13.30 15.99 -4.40
CA ARG A 115 -11.92 15.48 -4.42
C ARG A 115 -11.63 14.40 -5.46
N ARG A 116 -12.65 13.85 -6.11
CA ARG A 116 -12.53 12.73 -7.06
C ARG A 116 -11.61 13.10 -8.23
N ALA A 117 -10.66 12.24 -8.54
CA ALA A 117 -9.90 12.24 -9.79
C ALA A 117 -10.44 11.14 -10.71
N THR A 118 -10.59 11.43 -11.99
CA THR A 118 -11.07 10.47 -12.98
C THR A 118 -9.92 10.10 -13.91
N TRP A 119 -9.57 8.83 -13.91
CA TRP A 119 -8.38 8.29 -14.56
C TRP A 119 -8.68 7.52 -15.84
N ASN A 120 -9.95 7.47 -16.28
CA ASN A 120 -10.36 6.77 -17.50
C ASN A 120 -9.36 6.99 -18.64
N GLY A 121 -8.91 5.89 -19.24
CA GLY A 121 -7.71 5.94 -20.04
C GLY A 121 -7.32 4.60 -20.63
N SER A 122 -6.05 4.53 -21.04
CA SER A 122 -5.46 3.33 -21.60
C SER A 122 -3.99 3.18 -21.25
N ILE A 123 -3.55 1.94 -21.14
CA ILE A 123 -2.14 1.55 -21.07
C ILE A 123 -1.81 0.88 -22.40
N THR A 124 -0.71 1.28 -23.04
CA THR A 124 -0.25 0.68 -24.30
C THR A 124 1.20 0.23 -24.18
N VAL A 125 1.54 -0.85 -24.88
CA VAL A 125 2.90 -1.40 -24.90
C VAL A 125 3.39 -1.49 -26.34
N LYS A 126 4.45 -0.72 -26.65
CA LYS A 126 5.12 -0.74 -27.95
C LYS A 126 6.35 -1.64 -27.90
N GLY A 127 6.52 -2.50 -28.90
CA GLY A 127 7.68 -3.40 -28.99
C GLY A 127 7.61 -4.64 -28.10
N ASN A 128 6.43 -4.93 -27.55
CA ASN A 128 6.13 -6.14 -26.77
C ASN A 128 4.66 -6.54 -26.95
N ARG A 129 4.20 -7.59 -26.26
CA ARG A 129 2.78 -7.98 -26.17
C ARG A 129 2.36 -8.18 -24.72
N ILE A 130 1.08 -7.94 -24.46
CA ILE A 130 0.41 -8.20 -23.18
C ILE A 130 -0.22 -9.59 -23.26
N ASP A 131 0.22 -10.49 -22.39
CA ASP A 131 -0.34 -11.83 -22.26
C ASP A 131 -1.53 -11.85 -21.32
N LYS A 132 -1.45 -11.04 -20.24
CA LYS A 132 -2.49 -10.95 -19.21
C LYS A 132 -2.50 -9.57 -18.59
N ALA A 133 -3.68 -9.10 -18.21
CA ALA A 133 -3.87 -7.90 -17.40
C ALA A 133 -4.81 -8.20 -16.23
N LEU A 134 -4.45 -7.76 -15.03
CA LEU A 134 -5.25 -7.91 -13.82
C LEU A 134 -5.45 -6.55 -13.15
N THR A 135 -6.67 -6.30 -12.66
CA THR A 135 -6.96 -5.12 -11.82
C THR A 135 -6.33 -5.27 -10.43
N TYR A 136 -5.93 -4.14 -9.85
CA TYR A 136 -5.37 -4.00 -8.51
C TYR A 136 -6.13 -2.90 -7.75
N ALA A 137 -6.57 -3.21 -6.53
CA ALA A 137 -7.22 -2.28 -5.59
C ALA A 137 -8.54 -1.60 -6.03
N PHE A 138 -9.15 -2.04 -7.13
CA PHE A 138 -10.43 -1.50 -7.62
C PHE A 138 -11.59 -1.75 -6.64
N ASP A 139 -12.18 -0.68 -6.11
CA ASP A 139 -13.22 -0.72 -5.08
C ASP A 139 -14.67 -0.71 -5.61
N SER A 140 -14.85 -0.46 -6.90
CA SER A 140 -16.15 -0.16 -7.50
C SER A 140 -16.47 -1.10 -8.67
N PRO A 141 -17.70 -1.67 -8.75
CA PRO A 141 -18.07 -2.55 -9.85
C PRO A 141 -18.07 -1.90 -11.24
N VAL A 142 -18.07 -0.56 -11.32
CA VAL A 142 -18.04 0.18 -12.60
C VAL A 142 -16.63 0.58 -13.03
N ASP A 143 -15.67 0.45 -12.13
CA ASP A 143 -14.26 0.68 -12.40
C ASP A 143 -13.62 -0.67 -12.80
N GLY A 144 -12.65 -0.64 -13.69
CA GLY A 144 -11.92 -1.83 -14.13
C GLY A 144 -11.48 -1.77 -15.59
N ILE A 145 -10.97 -2.90 -16.07
CA ILE A 145 -10.59 -3.08 -17.48
C ILE A 145 -11.86 -3.18 -18.33
N THR A 146 -11.98 -2.29 -19.31
CA THR A 146 -13.11 -2.24 -20.25
C THR A 146 -12.80 -2.90 -21.58
N ASN A 147 -11.52 -2.96 -21.95
CA ASN A 147 -11.06 -3.68 -23.13
C ASN A 147 -9.60 -4.13 -22.94
N LEU A 148 -9.27 -5.31 -23.49
CA LEU A 148 -7.91 -5.85 -23.50
C LEU A 148 -7.62 -6.43 -24.88
N ASP A 149 -6.50 -6.00 -25.47
CA ASP A 149 -5.89 -6.64 -26.63
C ASP A 149 -4.40 -6.89 -26.36
N SER A 150 -3.70 -7.47 -27.33
CA SER A 150 -2.30 -7.85 -27.15
C SER A 150 -1.30 -6.70 -26.96
N ARG A 151 -1.71 -5.43 -27.08
CA ARG A 151 -0.85 -4.25 -26.96
C ARG A 151 -1.50 -3.11 -26.20
N SER A 152 -2.78 -3.21 -25.84
CA SER A 152 -3.47 -2.17 -25.11
C SER A 152 -4.45 -2.71 -24.07
N VAL A 153 -4.59 -1.95 -22.99
CA VAL A 153 -5.63 -2.09 -21.98
C VAL A 153 -6.38 -0.78 -21.89
N LYS A 154 -7.70 -0.79 -22.02
CA LYS A 154 -8.55 0.37 -21.70
C LYS A 154 -9.22 0.15 -20.35
N PHE A 155 -9.40 1.22 -19.58
CA PHE A 155 -9.95 1.13 -18.24
C PHE A 155 -10.76 2.37 -17.86
N ASN A 156 -11.70 2.16 -16.94
CA ASN A 156 -12.38 3.22 -16.19
C ASN A 156 -11.91 3.17 -14.75
N SER A 157 -11.58 4.30 -14.13
CA SER A 157 -11.18 4.34 -12.72
C SER A 157 -11.36 5.74 -12.13
N ASN A 158 -11.65 5.78 -10.84
CA ASN A 158 -11.78 7.00 -10.08
C ASN A 158 -11.16 6.86 -8.70
N THR A 159 -10.27 7.77 -8.31
CA THR A 159 -9.70 7.80 -6.96
C THR A 159 -10.25 8.99 -6.17
N THR A 160 -10.33 8.85 -4.86
CA THR A 160 -10.71 9.89 -3.89
C THR A 160 -9.71 10.09 -2.76
N GLY A 161 -8.48 9.59 -2.96
CA GLY A 161 -7.38 9.53 -1.98
C GLY A 161 -6.84 8.11 -1.76
N ASP A 162 -7.58 7.13 -2.27
CA ASP A 162 -7.22 5.72 -2.46
C ASP A 162 -6.33 5.51 -3.71
N THR A 163 -6.02 4.25 -3.99
CA THR A 163 -5.13 3.79 -5.05
C THR A 163 -5.85 2.72 -5.86
N ASP A 164 -5.73 2.81 -7.18
CA ASP A 164 -6.12 1.78 -8.15
C ASP A 164 -4.90 1.40 -8.99
N GLY A 165 -4.99 0.31 -9.75
CA GLY A 165 -3.90 -0.05 -10.67
C GLY A 165 -4.18 -1.26 -11.53
N ILE A 166 -3.29 -1.50 -12.50
CA ILE A 166 -3.34 -2.69 -13.34
C ILE A 166 -1.95 -3.34 -13.32
N ASP A 167 -1.94 -4.65 -13.13
CA ASP A 167 -0.77 -5.49 -13.36
C ASP A 167 -0.82 -6.02 -14.80
N LEU A 168 0.25 -5.80 -15.54
CA LEU A 168 0.45 -6.36 -16.87
C LEU A 168 1.50 -7.47 -16.80
N TYR A 169 1.21 -8.60 -17.45
CA TYR A 169 2.16 -9.66 -17.73
C TYR A 169 2.54 -9.59 -19.21
N LEU A 170 3.83 -9.43 -19.48
CA LEU A 170 4.35 -9.20 -20.82
C LEU A 170 5.00 -10.47 -21.40
N GLU A 171 4.87 -10.67 -22.72
CA GLU A 171 5.46 -11.84 -23.40
C GLU A 171 7.00 -11.88 -23.25
N LYS A 172 7.64 -10.71 -23.13
CA LYS A 172 9.09 -10.58 -22.99
C LYS A 172 9.43 -9.66 -21.82
N ASN A 173 10.22 -10.14 -20.86
CA ASN A 173 10.72 -9.30 -19.78
C ASN A 173 11.65 -8.17 -20.31
N GLY A 174 11.69 -7.04 -19.60
CA GLY A 174 12.62 -5.94 -19.87
C GLY A 174 12.52 -5.27 -21.25
N LYS A 175 11.47 -5.53 -22.06
CA LYS A 175 11.38 -5.03 -23.45
C LYS A 175 10.16 -4.17 -23.70
N GLY A 176 10.38 -3.13 -24.50
CA GLY A 176 9.33 -2.27 -25.01
C GLY A 176 9.17 -0.97 -24.23
N VAL A 177 8.22 -0.16 -24.67
CA VAL A 177 7.86 1.11 -24.06
C VAL A 177 6.42 1.03 -23.60
N LEU A 178 6.20 1.32 -22.32
CA LEU A 178 4.87 1.38 -21.72
C LEU A 178 4.44 2.84 -21.67
N SER A 179 3.30 3.15 -22.28
CA SER A 179 2.66 4.46 -22.22
C SER A 179 1.35 4.37 -21.45
N PHE A 180 1.18 5.22 -20.44
CA PHE A 180 -0.06 5.40 -19.71
C PHE A 180 -0.68 6.74 -20.14
N ASP A 181 -1.93 6.71 -20.61
CA ASP A 181 -2.68 7.88 -21.06
C ASP A 181 -4.03 7.91 -20.34
N SER A 182 -4.36 9.04 -19.72
CA SER A 182 -5.59 9.22 -18.95
C SER A 182 -6.10 10.65 -19.04
N LEU A 183 -7.33 10.88 -18.59
CA LEU A 183 -7.88 12.23 -18.42
C LEU A 183 -7.10 13.11 -17.43
N MET A 184 -6.26 12.52 -16.56
CA MET A 184 -5.37 13.26 -15.64
C MET A 184 -4.04 13.65 -16.28
N GLY A 185 -3.65 12.97 -17.36
CA GLY A 185 -2.42 13.21 -18.10
C GLY A 185 -1.76 11.92 -18.57
N ARG A 186 -0.58 12.07 -19.17
CA ARG A 186 0.17 11.00 -19.82
C ARG A 186 1.57 10.87 -19.24
N CYS A 187 2.04 9.64 -19.11
CA CYS A 187 3.44 9.31 -18.84
C CYS A 187 3.89 8.12 -19.68
N GLU A 188 5.21 7.94 -19.80
CA GLU A 188 5.81 6.88 -20.59
C GLU A 188 7.13 6.45 -19.95
N THR A 189 7.36 5.13 -19.91
CA THR A 189 8.58 4.53 -19.36
C THR A 189 9.08 3.43 -20.29
N ASN A 190 10.39 3.38 -20.48
CA ASN A 190 11.05 2.24 -21.11
C ASN A 190 11.11 1.08 -20.11
N ILE A 191 10.57 -0.08 -20.48
CA ILE A 191 10.45 -1.24 -19.57
C ILE A 191 11.84 -1.75 -19.14
N ALA A 192 12.86 -1.53 -19.97
CA ALA A 192 14.25 -1.87 -19.64
C ALA A 192 14.82 -1.04 -18.48
N GLU A 193 14.29 0.16 -18.22
CA GLU A 193 14.75 1.08 -17.18
C GLU A 193 14.09 0.82 -15.82
N LEU A 194 13.06 -0.04 -15.77
CA LEU A 194 12.43 -0.45 -14.53
C LEU A 194 13.36 -1.40 -13.75
N GLY A 195 14.09 -0.86 -12.78
CA GLY A 195 14.86 -1.63 -11.80
C GLY A 195 14.06 -1.92 -10.52
N ASP A 196 14.76 -2.05 -9.39
CA ASP A 196 14.15 -2.34 -8.08
C ASP A 196 13.27 -1.19 -7.56
N GLN A 197 13.60 0.04 -7.98
CA GLN A 197 12.89 1.24 -7.55
C GLN A 197 11.78 1.59 -8.54
N PRO A 198 10.60 1.99 -8.04
CA PRO A 198 9.53 2.47 -8.89
C PRO A 198 9.89 3.78 -9.60
N VAL A 199 9.33 3.98 -10.80
CA VAL A 199 9.29 5.27 -11.47
C VAL A 199 7.97 5.96 -11.14
N ILE A 200 8.04 7.21 -10.67
CA ILE A 200 6.88 7.97 -10.21
C ILE A 200 6.69 9.21 -11.08
N TYR A 201 5.48 9.40 -11.58
CA TYR A 201 5.07 10.57 -12.35
C TYR A 201 4.00 11.34 -11.57
N GLU A 202 4.30 12.58 -11.19
CA GLU A 202 3.38 13.42 -10.43
C GLU A 202 2.45 14.24 -11.34
N PHE A 203 1.17 14.31 -10.98
CA PHE A 203 0.12 15.06 -11.67
C PHE A 203 -0.47 16.17 -10.78
N GLY A 204 0.22 16.52 -9.69
CA GLY A 204 -0.17 17.56 -8.75
C GLY A 204 -1.26 17.13 -7.76
N GLY A 205 -2.14 18.06 -7.40
CA GLY A 205 -3.21 17.80 -6.43
C GLY A 205 -2.70 17.31 -5.07
N LEU A 206 -3.44 16.39 -4.46
CA LEU A 206 -3.06 15.70 -3.23
C LEU A 206 -2.54 14.31 -3.57
N GLY A 207 -1.24 14.25 -3.87
CA GLY A 207 -0.56 13.00 -4.17
C GLY A 207 -1.08 12.31 -5.43
N LEU A 208 -1.58 13.08 -6.42
CA LEU A 208 -1.94 12.48 -7.70
C LEU A 208 -0.65 12.07 -8.38
N ASN A 209 -0.44 10.77 -8.51
CA ASN A 209 0.71 10.22 -9.19
C ASN A 209 0.34 8.94 -9.93
N VAL A 210 1.18 8.58 -10.90
CA VAL A 210 1.25 7.25 -11.48
C VAL A 210 2.60 6.65 -11.09
N THR A 211 2.57 5.46 -10.50
CA THR A 211 3.75 4.69 -10.13
C THR A 211 3.84 3.45 -11.01
N ILE A 212 4.96 3.30 -11.72
CA ILE A 212 5.24 2.16 -12.60
C ILE A 212 6.44 1.43 -12.03
N GLN A 213 6.30 0.12 -11.79
CA GLN A 213 7.38 -0.69 -11.25
C GLN A 213 7.37 -2.10 -11.81
N ARG A 214 8.55 -2.70 -11.92
CA ARG A 214 8.64 -4.16 -12.03
C ARG A 214 8.14 -4.76 -10.71
N TYR A 215 7.45 -5.88 -10.80
CA TYR A 215 6.80 -6.50 -9.65
C TYR A 215 7.10 -8.00 -9.64
N PRO A 216 7.14 -8.68 -8.48
CA PRO A 216 7.42 -10.11 -8.46
C PRO A 216 6.40 -10.90 -9.28
N GLU A 217 6.88 -11.90 -10.02
CA GLU A 217 6.06 -12.76 -10.87
C GLU A 217 4.96 -13.43 -10.04
N THR A 218 5.34 -13.92 -8.85
CA THR A 218 4.43 -14.45 -7.82
C THR A 218 4.79 -13.90 -6.44
N THR A 219 3.79 -13.78 -5.57
CA THR A 219 3.97 -13.55 -4.13
C THR A 219 3.05 -14.50 -3.37
N GLU A 220 3.58 -15.22 -2.39
CA GLU A 220 2.83 -16.24 -1.66
C GLU A 220 2.83 -15.99 -0.14
N GLU A 221 3.80 -15.23 0.36
CA GLU A 221 3.98 -14.96 1.77
C GLU A 221 2.82 -14.13 2.32
N THR A 222 2.04 -14.70 3.24
CA THR A 222 0.91 -14.02 3.88
C THR A 222 1.27 -13.41 5.24
N THR A 223 2.51 -13.61 5.71
CA THR A 223 2.96 -13.17 7.04
C THR A 223 4.29 -12.45 6.94
N LEU A 224 4.37 -11.25 7.50
CA LEU A 224 5.62 -10.50 7.63
C LEU A 224 5.87 -10.14 9.09
N SER A 225 7.14 -10.10 9.49
CA SER A 225 7.60 -9.65 10.80
C SER A 225 8.68 -8.60 10.66
N LEU A 226 8.71 -7.64 11.58
CA LEU A 226 9.65 -6.53 11.60
C LEU A 226 10.15 -6.33 13.02
N GLU A 227 11.47 -6.23 13.17
CA GLU A 227 12.14 -5.80 14.40
C GLU A 227 12.98 -4.55 14.15
N TYR A 228 12.99 -3.61 15.09
CA TYR A 228 13.74 -2.37 14.98
C TYR A 228 14.18 -1.85 16.34
N GLN A 229 15.43 -1.42 16.46
CA GLN A 229 15.93 -0.80 17.69
C GLN A 229 15.91 0.72 17.54
N ALA A 230 14.95 1.36 18.20
CA ALA A 230 14.82 2.80 18.20
C ALA A 230 15.72 3.43 19.26
N ALA A 231 16.57 4.38 18.85
CA ALA A 231 17.32 5.20 19.78
C ALA A 231 16.41 6.28 20.40
N THR A 232 16.54 6.49 21.70
CA THR A 232 15.82 7.50 22.49
C THR A 232 16.73 8.69 22.81
N GLY A 233 16.18 9.70 23.48
CA GLY A 233 16.88 10.92 23.89
C GLY A 233 16.25 12.21 23.35
N PRO A 234 16.80 13.39 23.73
CA PRO A 234 16.27 14.69 23.34
C PRO A 234 16.14 14.83 21.82
N GLY A 235 14.95 15.22 21.36
CA GLY A 235 14.65 15.35 19.92
C GLY A 235 14.39 14.03 19.18
N ARG A 236 14.50 12.87 19.85
CA ARG A 236 14.22 11.55 19.25
C ARG A 236 12.87 10.97 19.65
N ALA A 237 12.21 11.56 20.63
CA ALA A 237 10.82 11.26 20.99
C ALA A 237 9.89 11.42 19.79
N GLY A 238 8.86 10.59 19.72
CA GLY A 238 7.89 10.68 18.65
C GLY A 238 6.95 9.48 18.54
N PRO A 239 5.91 9.60 17.71
CA PRO A 239 5.01 8.49 17.43
C PRO A 239 5.67 7.52 16.45
N TYR A 240 5.59 6.24 16.79
CA TYR A 240 5.86 5.14 15.90
C TYR A 240 4.56 4.39 15.61
N PHE A 241 4.34 4.00 14.36
CA PHE A 241 3.20 3.16 13.97
C PHE A 241 3.60 2.31 12.77
N VAL A 242 2.83 1.28 12.47
CA VAL A 242 3.07 0.42 11.32
C VAL A 242 1.95 0.50 10.31
N LYS A 243 2.33 0.39 9.04
CA LYS A 243 1.43 0.18 7.90
C LYS A 243 1.80 -1.14 7.24
N ALA A 244 0.80 -1.98 7.00
CA ALA A 244 0.93 -3.18 6.21
C ALA A 244 0.16 -3.02 4.89
N ILE A 245 0.69 -3.58 3.81
CA ILE A 245 0.09 -3.57 2.46
C ILE A 245 0.10 -5.00 1.93
N GLN A 246 -1.04 -5.47 1.46
CA GLN A 246 -1.19 -6.72 0.73
C GLN A 246 -0.95 -6.50 -0.78
N GLU A 247 -0.62 -7.56 -1.49
CA GLU A 247 -0.42 -7.57 -2.94
C GLU A 247 -1.66 -7.09 -3.72
N ASP A 248 -2.86 -7.29 -3.17
CA ASP A 248 -4.15 -6.83 -3.72
C ASP A 248 -4.44 -5.34 -3.44
N GLY A 249 -3.57 -4.66 -2.69
CA GLY A 249 -3.63 -3.24 -2.37
C GLY A 249 -4.38 -2.91 -1.08
N HIS A 250 -4.95 -3.91 -0.40
CA HIS A 250 -5.54 -3.68 0.90
C HIS A 250 -4.49 -3.45 1.98
N MET A 251 -4.85 -2.63 2.97
CA MET A 251 -3.92 -2.11 3.96
C MET A 251 -4.42 -2.30 5.38
N ALA A 252 -3.48 -2.32 6.32
CA ALA A 252 -3.74 -2.18 7.76
C ALA A 252 -2.83 -1.11 8.37
N TRP A 253 -3.36 -0.36 9.35
CA TRP A 253 -2.65 0.70 10.06
C TRP A 253 -2.85 0.58 11.57
N SER A 254 -1.75 0.51 12.32
CA SER A 254 -1.82 0.46 13.78
C SER A 254 -2.12 1.83 14.39
N SER A 255 -2.70 1.84 15.58
CA SER A 255 -2.54 3.00 16.48
C SER A 255 -1.05 3.22 16.78
N PRO A 256 -0.63 4.48 17.02
CA PRO A 256 0.75 4.77 17.33
C PRO A 256 1.13 4.36 18.76
N ILE A 257 2.40 4.04 18.94
CA ILE A 257 3.09 4.04 20.23
C ILE A 257 3.89 5.34 20.32
N PHE A 258 3.74 6.08 21.41
CA PHE A 258 4.51 7.30 21.64
C PHE A 258 5.71 6.98 22.50
N ILE A 259 6.92 7.10 21.93
CA ILE A 259 8.17 6.92 22.68
C ILE A 259 8.66 8.28 23.13
N ARG A 260 8.97 8.42 24.43
CA ARG A 260 9.43 9.65 25.08
C ARG A 260 10.73 9.41 25.82
#